data_AF-A0A349SWX0-F1
#
_entry.id   AF-A0A349SWX0-F1
#
_cell.length_a   1.000
_cell.length_b   1.000
_cell.length_c   1.000
_cell.angle_alpha   90.00
_cell.angle_beta   90.00
_cell.angle_gamma   90.00
#
_symmetry.space_group_name_H-M   'P 1'
#
loop_
_entity.id
_entity.type
_entity.pdbx_description
1 polymer ?
#
loop_
_entity_poly.entity_id
_entity_poly.type
_entity_poly.pdbx_seq_one_letter_code
_entity_poly.pdbx_strand_id
1 'polypeptide(L)'
;MEHLTFRLYGPMASWGEIAVGESRHTDYYPSKSAIIGLLGAALGLRREEEEAHQNLANAYLQATKVLRSGQLLKDYHTAQAPDSAGKFRYRTRRDEIVKGRDRLGTVLSSREF
;
A
#
# COMPACT_ATOMS: atom_id res chain seq x y z
N MET A 1 19.38 -27.05 -1.17
CA MET A 1 18.86 -25.68 -1.04
C MET A 1 17.58 -25.75 -0.24
N GLU A 2 17.54 -25.06 0.90
CA GLU A 2 16.34 -24.96 1.72
C GLU A 2 15.45 -23.84 1.20
N HIS A 3 14.14 -24.03 1.24
CA HIS A 3 13.16 -23.06 0.77
C HIS A 3 12.02 -22.95 1.78
N LEU A 4 11.54 -21.73 1.98
CA LEU A 4 10.32 -21.45 2.72
C LEU A 4 9.21 -21.13 1.73
N THR A 5 8.13 -21.90 1.77
CA THR A 5 7.00 -21.74 0.84
C THR A 5 5.80 -21.16 1.57
N PHE A 6 5.20 -20.13 0.99
CA PHE A 6 3.95 -19.54 1.47
C PHE A 6 2.85 -19.69 0.42
N ARG A 7 1.60 -19.75 0.89
CA ARG A 7 0.42 -19.59 0.04
C ARG A 7 -0.22 -18.24 0.34
N LEU A 8 -0.22 -17.35 -0.64
CA LEU A 8 -0.95 -16.09 -0.59
C LEU A 8 -2.34 -16.32 -1.15
N TYR A 9 -3.35 -16.28 -0.28
CA TYR A 9 -4.74 -16.50 -0.65
C TYR A 9 -5.65 -15.62 0.20
N GLY A 10 -6.52 -14.87 -0.46
CA GLY A 10 -7.50 -13.99 0.14
C GLY A 10 -8.61 -13.67 -0.85
N PRO A 11 -9.70 -13.02 -0.40
CA PRO A 11 -10.82 -12.64 -1.26
C PRO A 11 -10.44 -11.58 -2.30
N MET A 12 -9.46 -10.73 -1.97
CA MET A 12 -8.90 -9.67 -2.80
C MET A 12 -7.41 -9.55 -2.50
N ALA A 13 -6.61 -9.13 -3.47
CA ALA A 13 -5.20 -8.80 -3.30
C ALA A 13 -4.88 -7.53 -4.10
N SER A 14 -3.79 -6.83 -3.80
CA SER A 14 -3.29 -5.76 -4.67
C SER A 14 -1.79 -5.67 -4.49
N TRP A 15 -1.06 -5.90 -5.59
CA TRP A 15 0.38 -5.91 -5.70
C TRP A 15 0.80 -4.64 -6.45
N GLY A 16 0.83 -3.53 -5.71
CA GLY A 16 0.97 -2.19 -6.27
C GLY A 16 2.12 -2.04 -7.27
N GLU A 17 1.81 -1.41 -8.39
CA GLU A 17 2.79 -0.99 -9.41
C GLU A 17 3.11 0.51 -9.30
N ILE A 18 3.87 1.04 -10.26
CA ILE A 18 4.11 2.47 -10.40
C ILE A 18 2.76 3.18 -10.56
N ALA A 19 2.49 4.11 -9.64
CA ALA A 19 1.24 4.85 -9.58
C ALA A 19 1.50 6.34 -9.79
N VAL A 20 0.73 6.97 -10.68
CA VAL A 20 0.78 8.42 -10.94
C VAL A 20 -0.60 9.03 -10.69
N GLY A 21 -0.65 10.15 -9.98
CA GLY A 21 -1.90 10.84 -9.67
C GLY A 21 -2.82 10.00 -8.77
N GLU A 22 -4.06 9.82 -9.21
CA GLU A 22 -5.15 9.19 -8.46
C GLU A 22 -5.29 7.68 -8.72
N SER A 23 -4.64 7.18 -9.77
CA SER A 23 -4.67 5.77 -10.15
C SER A 23 -3.72 4.94 -9.28
N ARG A 24 -4.17 3.76 -8.84
CA ARG A 24 -3.37 2.76 -8.12
C ARG A 24 -3.52 1.43 -8.85
N HIS A 25 -2.53 1.08 -9.66
CA HIS A 25 -2.50 -0.16 -10.43
C HIS A 25 -1.99 -1.34 -9.60
N THR A 26 -2.36 -2.55 -10.00
CA THR A 26 -1.87 -3.81 -9.43
C THR A 26 -1.36 -4.73 -10.53
N ASP A 27 -0.33 -5.52 -10.22
CA ASP A 27 0.07 -6.66 -11.04
C ASP A 27 -0.69 -7.93 -10.60
N TYR A 28 -0.61 -9.00 -11.39
CA TYR A 28 -1.23 -10.31 -11.14
C TYR A 28 -0.49 -11.16 -10.11
N TYR A 29 0.70 -10.73 -9.68
CA TYR A 29 1.54 -11.46 -8.74
C TYR A 29 2.30 -10.48 -7.82
N PRO A 30 2.66 -10.91 -6.59
CA PRO A 30 3.38 -10.06 -5.66
C PRO A 30 4.75 -9.65 -6.21
N SER A 31 5.04 -8.36 -6.12
CA SER A 31 6.37 -7.81 -6.32
C SER A 31 7.31 -8.19 -5.17
N LYS A 32 8.63 -8.05 -5.38
CA LYS A 32 9.63 -8.32 -4.34
C LYS A 32 9.42 -7.43 -3.11
N SER A 33 9.12 -6.15 -3.33
CA SER A 33 8.86 -5.22 -2.23
C SER A 33 7.62 -5.60 -1.41
N ALA A 34 6.57 -6.16 -2.04
CA ALA A 34 5.39 -6.63 -1.31
C ALA A 34 5.72 -7.80 -0.38
N ILE A 35 6.49 -8.79 -0.85
CA ILE A 35 6.91 -9.93 -0.03
C ILE A 35 7.84 -9.49 1.09
N ILE A 36 8.86 -8.67 0.78
CA ILE A 36 9.79 -8.17 1.80
C ILE A 36 9.07 -7.31 2.84
N GLY A 37 8.12 -6.47 2.43
CA GLY A 37 7.29 -5.68 3.35
C GLY A 37 6.42 -6.54 4.26
N LEU A 38 5.83 -7.63 3.73
CA LEU A 38 5.06 -8.59 4.53
C LEU A 38 5.95 -9.29 5.58
N LEU A 39 7.14 -9.74 5.17
CA LEU A 39 8.10 -10.37 6.09
C LEU A 39 8.62 -9.37 7.13
N GLY A 40 8.97 -8.15 6.72
CA GLY A 40 9.43 -7.09 7.62
C GLY A 40 8.37 -6.73 8.66
N ALA A 41 7.10 -6.67 8.26
CA ALA A 41 5.99 -6.47 9.20
C ALA A 41 5.86 -7.62 10.20
N ALA A 42 6.00 -8.87 9.75
CA ALA A 42 5.96 -10.04 10.64
C ALA A 42 7.14 -10.09 11.62
N LEU A 43 8.30 -9.54 11.22
CA LEU A 43 9.48 -9.39 12.07
C LEU A 43 9.43 -8.15 12.98
N GLY A 44 8.43 -7.28 12.82
CA GLY A 44 8.29 -6.07 13.63
C GLY A 44 9.20 -4.91 13.22
N LEU A 45 9.72 -4.91 11.98
CA LEU A 45 10.55 -3.81 11.47
C LEU A 45 9.72 -2.54 11.27
N ARG A 46 10.21 -1.43 11.84
CA ARG A 46 9.63 -0.10 11.71
C ARG A 46 10.04 0.53 10.39
N ARG A 47 9.27 1.51 9.92
CA ARG A 47 9.45 2.08 8.56
C ARG A 47 10.75 2.88 8.42
N GLU A 48 11.25 3.43 9.51
CA GLU A 48 12.49 4.20 9.56
C GLU A 48 13.77 3.34 9.60
N GLU A 49 13.64 2.02 9.75
CA GLU A 49 14.77 1.08 9.91
C GLU A 49 15.33 0.66 8.55
N GLU A 50 15.79 1.63 7.75
CA GLU A 50 16.21 1.46 6.35
C GLU A 50 17.24 0.34 6.15
N GLU A 51 18.27 0.29 7.00
CA GLU A 51 19.32 -0.72 6.92
C GLU A 51 18.76 -2.14 7.12
N ALA A 52 17.81 -2.32 8.04
CA ALA A 52 17.18 -3.60 8.30
C ALA A 52 16.34 -4.06 7.08
N HIS A 53 15.60 -3.14 6.47
CA HIS A 53 14.85 -3.43 5.23
C HIS A 53 15.78 -3.79 4.07
N GLN A 54 16.87 -3.06 3.89
CA GLN A 54 17.84 -3.32 2.84
C GLN A 54 18.53 -4.68 3.02
N ASN A 55 18.89 -5.03 4.25
CA ASN A 55 19.46 -6.33 4.58
C ASN A 55 18.47 -7.47 4.30
N LEU A 56 17.21 -7.31 4.71
CA LEU A 56 16.15 -8.28 4.44
C LEU A 56 15.91 -8.48 2.94
N ALA A 57 15.88 -7.39 2.16
CA ALA A 57 15.70 -7.44 0.72
C ALA A 57 16.85 -8.14 -0.02
N ASN A 58 18.09 -8.02 0.49
CA ASN A 58 19.28 -8.60 -0.13
C ASN A 58 19.52 -10.05 0.30
N ALA A 59 19.04 -10.46 1.48
CA ALA A 59 19.26 -11.80 2.03
C ALA A 59 18.52 -12.92 1.28
N TYR A 60 17.42 -12.61 0.58
CA TYR A 60 16.54 -13.61 -0.01
C TYR A 60 16.26 -13.41 -1.49
N LEU A 61 16.21 -14.53 -2.21
CA LEU A 61 15.62 -14.63 -3.54
C LEU A 61 14.14 -14.98 -3.41
N GLN A 62 13.34 -14.60 -4.42
CA GLN A 62 11.94 -14.95 -4.50
C GLN A 62 11.61 -15.67 -5.80
N ALA A 63 10.64 -16.57 -5.73
CA ALA A 63 10.02 -17.20 -6.89
C ALA A 63 8.51 -17.27 -6.65
N THR A 64 7.73 -16.96 -7.69
CA THR A 64 6.27 -16.93 -7.59
C THR A 64 5.66 -17.88 -8.61
N LYS A 65 4.72 -18.71 -8.15
CA LYS A 65 3.88 -19.54 -9.02
C LYS A 65 2.43 -19.06 -8.92
N VAL A 66 1.92 -18.45 -9.98
CA VAL A 66 0.52 -18.03 -10.06
C VAL A 66 -0.34 -19.26 -10.36
N LEU A 67 -1.19 -19.64 -9.39
CA LEU A 67 -2.13 -20.75 -9.57
C LEU A 67 -3.44 -20.31 -10.22
N ARG A 68 -3.89 -19.09 -9.92
CA ARG A 68 -5.07 -18.42 -10.46
C ARG A 68 -4.78 -16.92 -10.45
N SER A 69 -4.95 -16.24 -11.58
CA SER A 69 -4.74 -14.79 -11.69
C SER A 69 -5.91 -13.96 -11.16
N GLY A 70 -7.10 -14.57 -11.01
CA GLY A 70 -8.31 -13.84 -10.64
C GLY A 70 -8.81 -12.94 -11.77
N GLN A 71 -9.61 -11.94 -11.41
CA GLN A 71 -10.13 -10.90 -12.30
C GLN A 71 -9.83 -9.54 -11.67
N LEU A 72 -9.40 -8.59 -12.49
CA LEU A 72 -9.11 -7.22 -12.06
C LEU A 72 -10.40 -6.53 -11.60
N LEU A 73 -10.40 -6.05 -10.36
CA LEU A 73 -11.46 -5.22 -9.80
C LEU A 73 -11.00 -3.76 -9.73
N LYS A 74 -11.85 -2.83 -10.19
CA LYS A 74 -11.62 -1.39 -10.06
C LYS A 74 -12.52 -0.81 -8.97
N ASP A 75 -11.91 -0.25 -7.95
CA ASP A 75 -12.54 0.42 -6.82
C ASP A 75 -12.47 1.95 -7.00
N TYR A 76 -13.63 2.61 -7.07
CA TYR A 76 -13.71 4.07 -7.03
C TYR A 76 -13.75 4.52 -5.57
N HIS A 77 -12.64 5.10 -5.11
CA HIS A 77 -12.36 5.28 -3.70
C HIS A 77 -12.21 6.75 -3.34
N THR A 78 -13.11 7.26 -2.51
CA THR A 78 -13.15 8.66 -2.08
C THR A 78 -12.60 8.85 -0.66
N ALA A 79 -11.80 9.89 -0.44
CA ALA A 79 -11.39 10.33 0.89
C ALA A 79 -11.63 11.83 1.04
N GLN A 80 -12.18 12.26 2.17
CA GLN A 80 -12.39 13.69 2.43
C GLN A 80 -11.27 14.25 3.29
N ALA A 81 -10.64 15.33 2.83
CA ALA A 81 -9.64 16.04 3.60
C ALA A 81 -9.73 17.54 3.29
N PRO A 82 -9.45 18.43 4.26
CA PRO A 82 -9.21 19.82 3.94
C PRO A 82 -8.04 19.96 2.97
N ASP A 83 -8.07 20.98 2.13
CA ASP A 83 -6.90 21.32 1.32
C ASP A 83 -5.65 21.65 2.19
N SER A 84 -4.47 21.49 1.60
CA SER A 84 -3.19 21.81 2.24
C SER A 84 -2.99 23.33 2.34
N ALA A 85 -3.70 23.94 3.28
CA ALA A 85 -3.75 25.36 3.55
C ALA A 85 -2.52 25.91 4.28
N GLY A 86 -1.41 26.13 3.57
CA GLY A 86 -0.21 26.75 4.16
C GLY A 86 0.42 25.89 5.28
N LYS A 87 0.80 26.52 6.40
CA LYS A 87 1.46 25.83 7.54
C LYS A 87 0.48 25.28 8.59
N PHE A 88 -0.82 25.34 8.34
CA PHE A 88 -1.80 24.89 9.33
C PHE A 88 -1.89 23.36 9.34
N ARG A 89 -1.61 22.75 10.50
CA ARG A 89 -1.71 21.30 10.68
C ARG A 89 -2.91 20.97 11.56
N TYR A 90 -3.94 20.38 10.97
CA TYR A 90 -5.02 19.77 11.72
C TYR A 90 -4.43 18.60 12.53
N ARG A 91 -4.72 18.55 13.84
CA ARG A 91 -4.17 17.51 14.73
C ARG A 91 -5.05 16.27 14.79
N THR A 92 -6.33 16.44 14.49
CA THR A 92 -7.34 15.38 14.57
C THR A 92 -8.32 15.50 13.41
N ARG A 93 -8.99 14.39 13.07
CA ARG A 93 -10.09 14.41 12.10
C ARG A 93 -11.23 15.35 12.52
N ARG A 94 -11.47 15.49 13.83
CA ARG A 94 -12.43 16.47 14.35
C ARG A 94 -12.02 17.91 14.00
N ASP A 95 -10.75 18.25 14.16
CA ASP A 95 -10.25 19.59 13.80
C ASP A 95 -10.44 19.88 12.31
N GLU A 96 -10.15 18.90 11.45
CA GLU A 96 -10.35 19.01 10.00
C GLU A 96 -11.81 19.33 9.66
N ILE A 97 -12.76 18.63 10.29
CA ILE A 97 -14.19 18.79 10.00
C ILE A 97 -14.74 20.10 10.58
N VAL A 98 -14.31 20.49 11.77
CA VAL A 98 -14.88 21.64 12.49
C VAL A 98 -14.23 22.94 12.05
N LYS A 99 -12.89 23.00 12.03
CA LYS A 99 -12.14 24.24 11.73
C LYS A 99 -11.88 24.38 10.23
N GLY A 100 -11.71 23.26 9.53
CA GLY A 100 -11.47 23.21 8.09
C GLY A 100 -12.74 23.03 7.26
N ARG A 101 -13.93 23.16 7.86
CA ARG A 101 -15.23 22.84 7.23
C ARG A 101 -15.39 23.43 5.84
N ASP A 102 -15.11 24.73 5.72
CA ASP A 102 -15.28 25.49 4.47
C ASP A 102 -14.24 25.14 3.41
N ARG A 103 -13.24 24.33 3.78
CA ARG A 103 -12.11 23.92 2.94
C ARG A 103 -12.06 22.42 2.72
N LEU A 104 -13.07 21.67 3.19
CA LEU A 104 -13.17 20.24 2.98
C LEU A 104 -13.31 19.94 1.49
N GLY A 105 -12.32 19.27 0.92
CA GLY A 105 -12.37 18.70 -0.41
C GLY A 105 -12.60 17.20 -0.37
N THR A 106 -12.94 16.64 -1.54
CA THR A 106 -12.94 15.19 -1.76
C THR A 106 -11.77 14.85 -2.67
N VAL A 107 -10.86 14.01 -2.17
CA VAL A 107 -9.79 13.38 -2.93
C VAL A 107 -10.34 12.08 -3.49
N LEU A 108 -10.18 11.90 -4.79
CA LEU A 108 -10.62 10.72 -5.51
C LEU A 108 -9.41 9.82 -5.81
N SER A 109 -9.63 8.51 -5.82
CA SER A 109 -8.65 7.54 -6.28
C SER A 109 -9.34 6.38 -6.98
N SER A 110 -8.74 5.87 -8.06
CA SER A 110 -9.17 4.66 -8.74
C SER A 110 -8.17 3.56 -8.43
N ARG A 111 -8.59 2.52 -7.70
CA ARG A 111 -7.70 1.50 -7.17
C ARG A 111 -8.00 0.14 -7.75
N GLU A 112 -6.95 -0.57 -8.13
CA GLU A 112 -7.04 -1.91 -8.73
C GLU A 112 -6.66 -3.00 -7.72
N PHE A 113 -7.42 -4.09 -7.75
CA PHE A 113 -7.26 -5.30 -6.94
C PHE A 113 -7.41 -6.55 -7.83
#